data_AF-A0A9Q1E3I1-F1
#
_entry.id   AF-A0A9Q1E3I1-F1
#
_cell.length_a   1.000
_cell.length_b   1.000
_cell.length_c   1.000
_cell.angle_alpha   90.00
_cell.angle_beta   90.00
_cell.angle_gamma   90.00
#
_symmetry.space_group_name_H-M   'P 1'
#
loop_
_entity.id
_entity.type
_entity.pdbx_description
1 polymer ?
#
loop_
_entity_poly.entity_id
_entity_poly.type
_entity_poly.pdbx_seq_one_letter_code
_entity_poly.pdbx_strand_id
1 'polypeptide(L)'
;MLHDCTTMTEEQQQRDSNALYPPKKRLKSAVWDYFGYPKDAEGVIQDYGSPFCKTCRKQIAARGSNTSNLLQHLRDHHPALHAEIKVGLHI
;
A
#
# COMPACT_ATOMS: atom_id res chain seq x y z
N MET A 1 -8.71 3.04 47.91
CA MET A 1 -7.35 2.49 47.78
C MET A 1 -7.00 2.55 46.31
N LEU A 2 -5.90 3.23 46.04
CA LEU A 2 -5.37 3.64 44.74
C LEU A 2 -4.25 2.66 44.31
N HIS A 3 -4.03 2.56 42.99
CA HIS A 3 -2.87 1.99 42.26
C HIS A 3 -2.85 0.45 42.11
N ASP A 4 -2.47 -0.19 40.99
CA ASP A 4 -1.68 0.14 39.79
C ASP A 4 -2.03 -0.93 38.71
N CYS A 5 -2.02 -0.73 37.37
CA CYS A 5 -0.82 -0.80 36.53
C CYS A 5 -1.26 -0.70 35.04
N THR A 6 -0.95 0.44 34.43
CA THR A 6 -0.25 0.62 33.14
C THR A 6 -0.10 -0.58 32.18
N THR A 7 -0.38 -0.28 30.89
CA THR A 7 0.17 -0.87 29.64
C THR A 7 -0.79 -1.72 28.80
N MET A 8 -0.75 -1.44 27.48
CA MET A 8 -1.19 -2.23 26.31
C MET A 8 -2.63 -1.93 25.84
N THR A 9 -2.89 -1.10 24.81
CA THR A 9 -2.25 -1.16 23.48
C THR A 9 -2.09 0.21 22.79
N GLU A 10 -1.05 0.96 23.17
CA GLU A 10 -0.30 1.82 22.22
C GLU A 10 0.29 0.98 21.05
N GLU A 11 0.23 -0.34 21.16
CA GLU A 11 0.60 -1.34 20.15
C GLU A 11 -0.24 -1.31 18.87
N GLN A 12 -1.35 -0.59 18.83
CA GLN A 12 -2.12 -0.42 17.58
C GLN A 12 -1.64 0.79 16.76
N GLN A 13 -0.99 1.76 17.39
CA GLN A 13 -0.47 2.93 16.67
C GLN A 13 0.84 2.62 15.94
N GLN A 14 1.67 1.72 16.49
CA GLN A 14 2.97 1.34 15.92
C GLN A 14 2.92 0.24 14.85
N ARG A 15 1.81 -0.52 14.76
CA ARG A 15 1.59 -1.47 13.65
C ARG A 15 1.16 -0.78 12.34
N ASP A 16 0.63 0.43 12.44
CA ASP A 16 0.09 1.18 11.29
C ASP A 16 1.15 2.07 10.61
N SER A 17 2.33 2.26 11.20
CA SER A 17 3.37 3.17 10.68
C SER A 17 3.94 2.75 9.32
N ASN A 18 3.59 1.55 8.83
CA ASN A 18 3.98 1.05 7.52
C ASN A 18 2.79 0.67 6.61
N ALA A 19 1.55 0.84 7.08
CA ALA A 19 0.35 0.41 6.36
C ALA A 19 0.07 1.33 5.17
N LEU A 20 0.20 0.78 3.96
CA LEU A 20 -0.18 1.47 2.72
C LEU A 20 -1.58 1.01 2.29
N TYR A 21 -2.41 1.98 1.99
CA TYR A 21 -3.82 1.75 1.71
C TYR A 21 -4.14 1.94 0.23
N PRO A 22 -5.02 1.12 -0.36
CA PRO A 22 -5.46 1.34 -1.72
C PRO A 22 -6.22 2.68 -1.83
N PRO A 23 -6.24 3.31 -3.01
CA PRO A 23 -7.02 4.52 -3.24
C PRO A 23 -8.51 4.25 -3.07
N LYS A 24 -9.26 5.30 -2.69
CA LYS A 24 -10.72 5.21 -2.43
C LYS A 24 -11.55 4.85 -3.67
N LYS A 25 -10.98 4.92 -4.88
CA LYS A 25 -11.66 4.53 -6.12
C LYS A 25 -11.68 3.01 -6.22
N ARG A 26 -12.82 2.42 -6.60
CA ARG A 26 -12.94 0.98 -6.90
C ARG A 26 -12.07 0.64 -8.10
N LEU A 27 -10.82 0.25 -7.87
CA LEU A 27 -9.90 -0.14 -8.93
C LEU A 27 -9.96 -1.66 -9.10
N LYS A 28 -10.29 -2.10 -10.31
CA LYS A 28 -10.49 -3.52 -10.70
C LYS A 28 -9.18 -4.34 -10.78
N SER A 29 -8.05 -3.83 -10.33
CA SER A 29 -6.74 -4.43 -10.60
C SER A 29 -6.08 -4.94 -9.32
N ALA A 30 -5.73 -6.23 -9.31
CA ALA A 30 -4.94 -6.90 -8.26
C ALA A 30 -3.56 -6.24 -8.01
N VAL A 31 -3.15 -5.31 -8.88
CA VAL A 31 -1.94 -4.52 -8.66
C VAL A 31 -1.99 -3.75 -7.34
N TRP A 32 -3.16 -3.28 -6.89
CA TRP A 32 -3.31 -2.51 -5.65
C TRP A 32 -3.12 -3.33 -4.37
N ASP A 33 -3.02 -4.65 -4.47
CA ASP A 33 -2.58 -5.47 -3.34
C ASP A 33 -1.10 -5.22 -3.02
N TYR A 34 -0.30 -4.82 -4.01
CA TYR A 34 1.15 -4.57 -3.88
C TYR A 34 1.52 -3.09 -3.79
N PHE A 35 0.57 -2.18 -4.01
CA PHE A 35 0.80 -0.73 -3.94
C PHE A 35 -0.22 -0.05 -3.04
N GLY A 36 0.12 1.11 -2.51
CA GLY A 36 -0.82 1.93 -1.77
C GLY A 36 -0.24 3.26 -1.35
N TYR A 37 -1.06 4.02 -0.65
CA TYR A 37 -0.73 5.36 -0.20
C TYR A 37 -0.58 5.40 1.31
N PRO A 38 0.34 6.24 1.82
CA PRO A 38 0.40 6.50 3.24
C PRO A 38 -0.87 7.20 3.71
N LYS A 39 -1.23 6.95 4.97
CA LYS A 39 -2.17 7.79 5.70
C LYS A 39 -1.40 8.87 6.43
N ASP A 40 -1.96 10.07 6.42
CA ASP A 40 -1.49 11.15 7.29
C ASP A 40 -1.86 10.92 8.74
N ALA A 41 -1.31 11.75 9.63
CA ALA A 41 -1.62 11.75 11.06
C ALA A 41 -3.13 11.90 11.35
N GLU A 42 -3.89 12.49 10.41
CA GLU A 42 -5.35 12.64 10.47
C GLU A 42 -6.12 11.40 9.96
N GLY A 43 -5.42 10.33 9.56
CA GLY A 43 -6.01 9.12 9.00
C GLY A 43 -6.50 9.24 7.55
N VAL A 44 -6.20 10.36 6.89
CA VAL A 44 -6.56 10.62 5.50
C VAL A 44 -5.54 10.00 4.54
N ILE A 45 -6.02 9.21 3.58
CA ILE A 45 -5.17 8.61 2.54
C ILE A 45 -4.76 9.67 1.53
N GLN A 46 -3.46 9.91 1.38
CA GLN A 46 -2.92 10.85 0.40
C GLN A 46 -2.77 10.22 -0.99
N ASP A 47 -3.85 10.15 -1.76
CA ASP A 47 -3.87 9.74 -3.17
C ASP A 47 -3.36 10.87 -4.10
N TYR A 48 -2.15 11.40 -3.86
CA TYR A 48 -1.54 12.44 -4.72
C TYR A 48 -1.03 11.91 -6.08
N GLY A 49 -1.54 10.77 -6.54
CA GLY A 49 -1.08 10.11 -7.76
C GLY A 49 0.34 9.56 -7.68
N SER A 50 0.92 9.45 -6.49
CA SER A 50 2.23 8.86 -6.27
C SER A 50 2.18 7.72 -5.25
N PRO A 51 1.67 6.53 -5.65
CA PRO A 51 1.59 5.37 -4.76
C PRO A 51 2.98 4.83 -4.42
N PHE A 52 3.07 4.20 -3.26
CA PHE A 52 4.25 3.50 -2.79
C PHE A 52 4.10 2.00 -3.04
N CYS A 53 5.20 1.35 -3.43
CA CYS A 53 5.28 -0.10 -3.46
C CYS A 53 5.36 -0.64 -2.03
N LYS A 54 4.52 -1.62 -1.67
CA LYS A 54 4.56 -2.26 -0.34
C LYS A 54 5.82 -3.11 -0.15
N THR A 55 6.35 -3.66 -1.24
CA THR A 55 7.51 -4.56 -1.23
C THR A 55 8.82 -3.81 -1.06
N CYS A 56 9.08 -2.79 -1.88
CA CYS A 56 10.34 -2.04 -1.83
C CYS A 56 10.22 -0.63 -1.26
N ARG A 57 9.01 -0.21 -0.84
CA ARG A 57 8.73 1.13 -0.28
C ARG A 57 9.12 2.29 -1.22
N LYS A 58 9.33 2.01 -2.51
CA LYS A 58 9.65 3.03 -3.52
C LYS A 58 8.38 3.77 -3.91
N GLN A 59 8.47 5.09 -3.92
CA GLN A 59 7.42 5.94 -4.45
C GLN A 59 7.43 5.87 -5.99
N ILE A 60 6.26 5.63 -6.57
CA ILE A 60 6.06 5.57 -8.01
C ILE A 60 5.29 6.83 -8.41
N ALA A 61 5.94 7.75 -9.12
CA ALA A 61 5.26 8.93 -9.66
C ALA A 61 4.34 8.49 -10.81
N ALA A 62 3.04 8.30 -10.53
CA ALA A 62 2.06 8.02 -11.56
C ALA A 62 1.46 9.35 -12.04
N ARG A 63 2.13 10.00 -13.00
CA ARG A 63 1.69 11.23 -13.72
C ARG A 63 0.40 11.04 -14.54
N GLY A 64 -0.63 10.41 -13.98
CA GLY A 64 -1.85 10.02 -14.67
C GLY A 64 -2.50 8.72 -14.20
N SER A 65 -2.05 8.13 -13.08
CA SER A 65 -2.70 6.99 -12.39
C SER A 65 -3.11 5.84 -13.33
N ASN A 66 -2.16 5.33 -14.11
CA ASN A 66 -2.35 4.11 -14.88
C ASN A 66 -1.58 2.94 -14.27
N THR A 67 -2.24 1.78 -14.22
CA THR A 67 -1.69 0.53 -13.70
C THR A 67 -0.49 0.04 -14.50
N SER A 68 -0.29 0.53 -15.73
CA SER A 68 0.88 0.22 -16.57
C SER A 68 2.21 0.57 -15.92
N ASN A 69 2.33 1.73 -15.28
CA ASN A 69 3.58 2.14 -14.60
C ASN A 69 3.84 1.28 -13.36
N LEU A 70 2.77 0.93 -12.64
CA LEU A 70 2.81 0.04 -11.47
C LEU A 70 3.26 -1.37 -11.89
N LEU A 71 2.70 -1.92 -12.96
CA LEU A 71 3.08 -3.21 -13.51
C LEU A 71 4.50 -3.20 -14.08
N GLN A 72 4.94 -2.12 -14.71
CA GLN A 72 6.32 -1.97 -15.18
C GLN A 72 7.30 -2.01 -14.01
N HIS A 73 7.00 -1.28 -12.93
CA HIS A 73 7.80 -1.35 -11.71
C HIS A 73 7.92 -2.78 -11.18
N LEU A 74 6.81 -3.53 -11.15
CA LEU A 74 6.87 -4.93 -10.76
C LEU A 74 7.68 -5.76 -11.76
N ARG A 75 7.59 -5.54 -13.07
CA ARG A 75 8.44 -6.27 -14.04
C ARG A 75 9.92 -6.09 -13.78
N ASP A 76 10.36 -4.85 -13.58
CA ASP A 76 11.78 -4.52 -13.46
C ASP A 76 12.36 -4.86 -12.08
N HIS A 77 11.58 -4.65 -11.02
CA HIS A 77 12.06 -4.78 -9.64
C HIS A 77 11.52 -6.00 -8.89
N HIS A 78 10.36 -6.51 -9.28
CA HIS A 78 9.66 -7.61 -8.60
C HIS A 78 9.05 -8.60 -9.60
N PRO A 79 9.85 -9.22 -10.50
CA PRO A 79 9.35 -10.02 -11.60
C PRO A 79 8.48 -11.20 -11.14
N ALA A 80 8.74 -11.73 -9.94
CA ALA A 80 7.91 -12.73 -9.29
C ALA A 80 6.48 -12.21 -9.02
N LEU A 81 6.34 -11.04 -8.39
CA LEU A 81 5.03 -10.42 -8.12
C LEU A 81 4.30 -10.07 -9.42
N HIS A 82 5.03 -9.61 -10.45
CA HIS A 82 4.44 -9.37 -11.76
C HIS A 82 3.91 -10.66 -12.40
N ALA A 83 4.64 -11.77 -12.26
CA ALA A 83 4.20 -13.08 -12.74
C ALA A 83 2.94 -13.54 -12.00
N GLU A 84 2.87 -13.39 -10.67
CA GLU A 84 1.69 -13.73 -9.87
C GLU A 84 0.44 -12.95 -10.33
N ILE A 85 0.56 -11.64 -10.55
CA ILE A 85 -0.55 -10.82 -11.04
C ILE A 85 -0.99 -11.22 -12.45
N LYS A 86 -0.05 -11.60 -13.31
CA LYS A 86 -0.35 -12.05 -14.69
C LYS A 86 -1.02 -13.42 -14.72
N VAL A 87 -0.66 -14.30 -13.78
CA VAL A 87 -1.21 -15.66 -13.65
C VAL A 87 -2.58 -15.65 -12.97
N GLY A 88 -2.87 -14.64 -12.14
CA GLY A 88 -4.14 -14.50 -11.40
C GLY A 88 -5.26 -13.76 -12.11
N LEU A 89 -5.46 -13.91 -13.43
CA LEU A 89 -6.62 -13.36 -14.14
C LEU A 89 -7.52 -14.47 -14.71
N HIS A 90 -8.61 -14.74 -13.98
CA HIS A 90 -9.82 -15.51 -14.31
C HIS A 90 -9.70 -17.03 -14.55
N ILE A 91 -10.04 -17.80 -13.51
CA ILE A 91 -11.01 -18.90 -13.65
C ILE A 91 -12.38 -18.32 -13.27
#